data_AF-A0A843E1R5-F1
#
_entry.id   AF-A0A843E1R5-F1
#
_cell.length_a   1.000
_cell.length_b   1.000
_cell.length_c   1.000
_cell.angle_alpha   90.00
_cell.angle_beta   90.00
_cell.angle_gamma   90.00
#
_symmetry.space_group_name_H-M   'P 1'
#
loop_
_entity.id
_entity.type
_entity.pdbx_description
1 polymer ?
#
loop_
_entity_poly.entity_id
_entity_poly.type
_entity_poly.pdbx_seq_one_letter_code
_entity_poly.pdbx_strand_id
1 'polypeptide(L)'
;MEKDSVKKACQSPRLLNEGPDVIGRMTSVLGRGGSLDTAVRDVALNGPELSKTIFGRIVEDADTRVAPDMASALYAIISSLPECNTAYGTALRLSMSAERSKTQKERSEILKEASEIALNGLRESGRTFCSSLNTPCMVIFGLGIMVPMVLMSVLPMMGMSGLFQSAMDTRMVSVVTLVLIPAAVISIIVAVSGKNPVKPQGKGFGYSGLVLLSAIPAAVAIYYQTGDAPLSICLGAGAGGIFTILADYRGRKGRGRTYAAERRLQDCIFEIGYRLMAGTGFEEALYGSTYDAKECRPYAVLFKNELDICRGDVEQAIKSA
;
A
#
# COMPACT_ATOMS: atom_id res chain seq x y z
N MET A 1 12.34 10.93 21.96
CA MET A 1 11.43 11.19 20.83
C MET A 1 11.86 10.49 19.54
N GLU A 2 13.16 10.30 19.28
CA GLU A 2 13.67 9.62 18.07
C GLU A 2 13.45 8.09 18.04
N LYS A 3 13.57 7.44 19.21
CA LYS A 3 13.30 5.99 19.37
C LYS A 3 11.82 5.60 19.21
N ASP A 4 10.87 6.50 19.47
CA ASP A 4 9.43 6.22 19.34
C ASP A 4 8.94 6.30 17.90
N SER A 5 9.56 7.15 17.08
CA SER A 5 9.29 7.24 15.64
C SER A 5 9.72 5.97 14.90
N VAL A 6 10.85 5.39 15.31
CA VAL A 6 11.33 4.09 14.79
C VAL A 6 10.46 2.94 15.30
N LYS A 7 10.01 2.97 16.56
CA LYS A 7 9.05 1.97 17.10
C LYS A 7 7.70 2.00 16.37
N LYS A 8 7.16 3.18 16.05
CA LYS A 8 5.93 3.33 15.26
C LYS A 8 6.11 2.93 13.78
N ALA A 9 7.29 3.16 13.20
CA ALA A 9 7.62 2.64 11.87
C ALA A 9 7.77 1.10 11.87
N CYS A 10 8.39 0.53 12.91
CA CYS A 10 8.58 -0.92 13.09
C CYS A 10 7.27 -1.69 13.35
N GLN A 11 6.24 -1.04 13.90
CA GLN A 11 4.92 -1.64 14.17
C GLN A 11 4.03 -1.80 12.94
N SER A 12 4.49 -1.40 11.75
CA SER A 12 3.60 -1.29 10.61
C SER A 12 3.48 -2.63 9.88
N PRO A 13 2.26 -3.17 9.65
CA PRO A 13 2.01 -4.26 8.69
C PRO A 13 2.45 -3.91 7.25
N ARG A 14 2.96 -2.69 7.05
CA ARG A 14 3.57 -2.14 5.85
C ARG A 14 4.95 -2.72 5.53
N LEU A 15 5.77 -3.02 6.53
CA LEU A 15 7.11 -3.60 6.29
C LEU A 15 6.98 -5.00 5.67
N LEU A 16 5.96 -5.74 6.10
CA LEU A 16 5.65 -7.06 5.55
C LEU A 16 5.19 -6.99 4.08
N ASN A 17 4.51 -5.91 3.67
CA ASN A 17 4.12 -5.69 2.28
C ASN A 17 5.32 -5.48 1.36
N GLU A 18 6.32 -4.77 1.87
CA GLU A 18 7.56 -4.47 1.15
C GLU A 18 8.53 -5.66 1.16
N GLY A 19 8.31 -6.62 2.06
CA GLY A 19 9.19 -7.77 2.26
C GLY A 19 9.50 -8.56 0.99
N PRO A 20 8.49 -9.04 0.23
CA PRO A 20 8.74 -9.76 -1.01
C PRO A 20 9.50 -8.97 -2.07
N ASP A 21 9.30 -7.64 -2.16
CA ASP A 21 9.99 -6.78 -3.11
C ASP A 21 11.47 -6.61 -2.73
N VAL A 22 11.74 -6.34 -1.44
CA VAL A 22 13.11 -6.25 -0.91
C VAL A 22 13.86 -7.57 -1.10
N ILE A 23 13.25 -8.68 -0.72
CA ILE A 23 13.86 -10.01 -0.89
C ILE A 23 14.03 -10.33 -2.37
N GLY A 24 13.08 -9.96 -3.24
CA GLY A 24 13.20 -10.08 -4.69
C GLY A 24 14.43 -9.34 -5.26
N ARG A 25 14.71 -8.12 -4.80
CA ARG A 25 15.91 -7.38 -5.19
C ARG A 25 17.18 -8.03 -4.67
N MET A 26 17.20 -8.37 -3.38
CA MET A 26 18.35 -9.04 -2.76
C MET A 26 18.66 -10.37 -3.46
N THR A 27 17.64 -11.18 -3.76
CA THR A 27 17.80 -12.44 -4.49
C THR A 27 18.31 -12.24 -5.92
N SER A 28 17.92 -11.15 -6.60
CA SER A 28 18.44 -10.79 -7.93
C SER A 28 19.94 -10.47 -7.87
N VAL A 29 20.37 -9.65 -6.90
CA VAL A 29 21.79 -9.25 -6.76
C VAL A 29 22.65 -10.42 -6.29
N LEU A 30 22.26 -11.07 -5.20
CA LEU A 30 22.99 -12.21 -4.62
C LEU A 30 22.97 -13.42 -5.57
N GLY A 31 21.85 -13.63 -6.27
CA GLY A 31 21.71 -14.69 -7.26
C GLY A 31 22.65 -14.54 -8.45
N ARG A 32 23.07 -13.32 -8.80
CA ARG A 32 24.10 -13.08 -9.83
C ARG A 32 25.54 -13.20 -9.30
N GLY A 33 25.71 -13.54 -8.03
CA GLY A 33 27.02 -13.62 -7.36
C GLY A 33 27.52 -12.28 -6.79
N GLY A 34 26.65 -11.28 -6.67
CA GLY A 34 26.97 -10.03 -5.96
C GLY A 34 27.18 -10.24 -4.46
N SER A 35 27.84 -9.27 -3.82
CA SER A 35 28.01 -9.23 -2.36
C SER A 35 26.74 -8.74 -1.64
N LEU A 36 26.64 -9.03 -0.34
CA LEU A 36 25.59 -8.50 0.51
C LEU A 36 25.62 -6.96 0.54
N ASP A 37 26.80 -6.34 0.53
CA ASP A 37 26.92 -4.88 0.47
C ASP A 37 26.24 -4.29 -0.76
N THR A 38 26.44 -4.93 -1.92
CA THR A 38 25.82 -4.48 -3.18
C THR A 38 24.30 -4.63 -3.12
N ALA A 39 23.81 -5.74 -2.55
CA ALA A 39 22.39 -6.00 -2.39
C ALA A 39 21.72 -5.00 -1.43
N VAL A 40 22.37 -4.70 -0.30
CA VAL A 40 21.87 -3.73 0.70
C VAL A 40 21.84 -2.31 0.11
N ARG A 41 22.88 -1.91 -0.64
CA ARG A 41 22.90 -0.62 -1.33
C ARG A 41 21.84 -0.52 -2.43
N ASP A 42 21.60 -1.58 -3.19
CA ASP A 42 20.53 -1.60 -4.20
C ASP A 42 19.15 -1.37 -3.56
N VAL A 43 18.86 -2.03 -2.44
CA VAL A 43 17.61 -1.81 -1.69
C VAL A 43 17.55 -0.39 -1.11
N ALA A 44 18.66 0.16 -0.63
CA ALA A 44 18.73 1.53 -0.12
C ALA A 44 18.51 2.62 -1.20
N LEU A 45 18.78 2.31 -2.47
CA LEU A 45 18.61 3.24 -3.59
C LEU A 45 17.26 3.05 -4.30
N ASN A 46 16.92 1.81 -4.61
CA ASN A 46 15.83 1.44 -5.51
C ASN A 46 14.67 0.72 -4.81
N GLY A 47 14.77 0.47 -3.50
CA GLY A 47 13.73 -0.20 -2.71
C GLY A 47 12.50 0.68 -2.43
N PRO A 48 11.43 0.07 -1.89
CA PRO A 48 10.20 0.76 -1.51
C PRO A 48 10.40 1.74 -0.34
N GLU A 49 9.53 2.74 -0.17
CA GLU A 49 9.81 3.93 0.68
C GLU A 49 10.31 3.63 2.11
N LEU A 50 9.70 2.68 2.84
CA LEU A 50 10.09 2.38 4.21
C LEU A 50 11.39 1.59 4.26
N SER A 51 11.48 0.53 3.47
CA SER A 51 12.68 -0.29 3.35
C SER A 51 13.86 0.54 2.85
N LYS A 52 13.65 1.46 1.91
CA LYS A 52 14.66 2.41 1.43
C LYS A 52 15.23 3.25 2.56
N THR A 53 14.37 3.77 3.43
CA THR A 53 14.79 4.56 4.60
C THR A 53 15.55 3.71 5.62
N ILE A 54 15.08 2.49 5.88
CA ILE A 54 15.71 1.55 6.83
C ILE A 54 17.07 1.11 6.31
N PHE A 55 17.16 0.65 5.07
CA PHE A 55 18.40 0.21 4.44
C PHE A 55 19.36 1.39 4.19
N GLY A 56 18.85 2.59 3.94
CA GLY A 56 19.66 3.82 3.91
C GLY A 56 20.40 4.06 5.22
N ARG A 57 19.74 3.82 6.36
CA ARG A 57 20.38 3.89 7.69
C ARG A 57 21.40 2.77 7.91
N ILE A 58 21.13 1.56 7.42
CA ILE A 58 22.12 0.46 7.47
C ILE A 58 23.40 0.87 6.73
N VAL A 59 23.23 1.45 5.54
CA VAL A 59 24.35 1.93 4.72
C VAL A 59 25.08 3.07 5.43
N GLU A 60 24.36 4.03 6.01
CA GLU A 60 24.93 5.13 6.78
C GLU A 60 25.70 4.66 8.02
N ASP A 61 25.15 3.73 8.80
CA ASP A 61 25.78 3.17 9.99
C ASP A 61 27.06 2.39 9.67
N ALA A 62 27.08 1.68 8.54
CA ALA A 62 28.26 0.97 8.07
C ALA A 62 29.33 1.92 7.49
N ASP A 63 28.93 2.91 6.69
CA ASP A 63 29.85 3.88 6.08
C ASP A 63 30.48 4.82 7.12
N THR A 64 29.75 5.15 8.19
CA THR A 64 30.24 5.94 9.34
C THR A 64 31.00 5.11 10.38
N ARG A 65 31.14 3.79 10.16
CA ARG A 65 31.78 2.82 11.09
C ARG A 65 31.14 2.76 12.48
N VAL A 66 29.87 3.13 12.60
CA VAL A 66 29.07 2.85 13.80
C VAL A 66 28.84 1.34 13.91
N ALA A 67 28.61 0.68 12.78
CA ALA A 67 28.65 -0.78 12.64
C ALA A 67 29.93 -1.23 11.91
N PRO A 68 30.48 -2.42 12.25
CA PRO A 68 31.73 -2.91 11.64
C PRO A 68 31.56 -3.31 10.16
N ASP A 69 30.40 -3.80 9.76
CA ASP A 69 30.07 -4.25 8.41
C ASP A 69 28.55 -4.13 8.14
N MET A 70 28.16 -4.17 6.86
CA MET A 70 26.75 -4.15 6.45
C MET A 70 25.96 -5.33 7.03
N ALA A 71 26.62 -6.49 7.20
CA ALA A 71 26.00 -7.67 7.78
C ALA A 71 25.63 -7.48 9.26
N SER A 72 26.51 -6.90 10.09
CA SER A 72 26.21 -6.62 11.50
C SER A 72 25.14 -5.53 11.64
N ALA A 73 25.21 -4.47 10.82
CA ALA A 73 24.20 -3.42 10.79
C ALA A 73 22.82 -3.99 10.45
N LEU A 74 22.74 -4.81 9.40
CA LEU A 74 21.51 -5.49 9.00
C LEU A 74 21.02 -6.46 10.09
N TYR A 75 21.92 -7.21 10.74
CA TYR A 75 21.56 -8.12 11.83
C TYR A 75 21.01 -7.37 13.07
N ALA A 76 21.58 -6.21 13.39
CA ALA A 76 21.11 -5.35 14.47
C ALA A 76 19.67 -4.87 14.20
N ILE A 77 19.39 -4.44 12.97
CA ILE A 77 18.02 -4.09 12.57
C ILE A 77 17.12 -5.31 12.67
N ILE A 78 17.49 -6.46 12.08
CA ILE A 78 16.70 -7.70 12.12
C ILE A 78 16.33 -8.10 13.55
N SER A 79 17.27 -7.96 14.48
CA SER A 79 17.06 -8.31 15.89
C SER A 79 16.15 -7.32 16.64
N SER A 80 15.97 -6.11 16.09
CA SER A 80 15.05 -5.11 16.61
C SER A 80 13.63 -5.21 16.03
N LEU A 81 13.40 -6.08 15.03
CA LEU A 81 12.06 -6.23 14.44
C LEU A 81 11.07 -6.83 15.44
N PRO A 82 9.83 -6.33 15.50
CA PRO A 82 8.77 -6.93 16.30
C PRO A 82 8.31 -8.28 15.76
N GLU A 83 7.70 -9.09 16.63
CA GLU A 83 7.26 -10.47 16.35
C GLU A 83 6.34 -10.60 15.12
N CYS A 84 5.55 -9.57 14.82
CA CYS A 84 4.66 -9.53 13.65
C CYS A 84 5.40 -9.58 12.30
N ASN A 85 6.70 -9.26 12.27
CA ASN A 85 7.52 -9.26 11.06
C ASN A 85 8.58 -10.38 11.06
N THR A 86 8.37 -11.42 11.86
CA THR A 86 9.28 -12.58 11.97
C THR A 86 9.57 -13.23 10.62
N ALA A 87 8.56 -13.43 9.77
CA ALA A 87 8.76 -14.00 8.43
C ALA A 87 9.73 -13.16 7.57
N TYR A 88 9.61 -11.84 7.63
CA TYR A 88 10.51 -10.93 6.91
C TYR A 88 11.93 -10.96 7.48
N GLY A 89 12.07 -10.93 8.82
CA GLY A 89 13.37 -11.05 9.47
C GLY A 89 14.08 -12.38 9.17
N THR A 90 13.34 -13.49 9.13
CA THR A 90 13.85 -14.81 8.74
C THR A 90 14.29 -14.84 7.28
N ALA A 91 13.50 -14.26 6.36
CA ALA A 91 13.86 -14.16 4.95
C ALA A 91 15.15 -13.34 4.74
N LEU A 92 15.33 -12.24 5.49
CA LEU A 92 16.56 -11.45 5.45
C LEU A 92 17.77 -12.24 5.97
N ARG A 93 17.64 -12.97 7.08
CA ARG A 93 18.72 -13.83 7.60
C ARG A 93 19.11 -14.92 6.61
N LEU A 94 18.13 -15.54 5.94
CA LEU A 94 18.40 -16.52 4.89
C LEU A 94 19.11 -15.89 3.70
N SER A 95 18.69 -14.70 3.27
CA SER A 95 19.38 -13.96 2.20
C SER A 95 20.83 -13.64 2.57
N MET A 96 21.11 -13.27 3.82
CA MET A 96 22.49 -13.10 4.31
C MET A 96 23.29 -14.42 4.31
N SER A 97 22.65 -15.54 4.68
CA SER A 97 23.32 -16.84 4.69
C SER A 97 23.67 -17.34 3.27
N ALA A 98 22.88 -16.97 2.26
CA ALA A 98 23.10 -17.36 0.87
C ALA A 98 24.40 -16.78 0.27
N GLU A 99 24.87 -15.64 0.77
CA GLU A 99 26.17 -15.08 0.36
C GLU A 99 27.33 -16.05 0.70
N ARG A 100 27.24 -16.70 1.87
CA ARG A 100 28.28 -17.61 2.40
C ARG A 100 28.25 -19.00 1.78
N SER A 101 27.24 -19.31 0.98
CA SER A 101 27.12 -20.60 0.28
C SER A 101 28.22 -20.77 -0.76
N LYS A 102 28.79 -21.97 -0.81
CA LYS A 102 29.94 -22.29 -1.69
C LYS A 102 29.50 -22.56 -3.13
N THR A 103 28.28 -23.09 -3.30
CA THR A 103 27.78 -23.50 -4.61
C THR A 103 26.68 -22.56 -5.09
N GLN A 104 26.70 -22.19 -6.37
CA GLN A 104 25.66 -21.36 -6.97
C GLN A 104 24.26 -21.98 -6.88
N LYS A 105 24.18 -23.32 -6.98
CA LYS A 105 22.93 -24.07 -6.81
C LYS A 105 22.38 -23.93 -5.39
N GLU A 106 23.20 -24.18 -4.38
CA GLU A 106 22.85 -24.04 -2.97
C GLU A 106 22.41 -22.60 -2.64
N ARG A 107 23.15 -21.60 -3.13
CA ARG A 107 22.77 -20.18 -3.02
C ARG A 107 21.39 -19.92 -3.61
N SER A 108 21.11 -20.42 -4.81
CA SER A 108 19.81 -20.22 -5.48
C SER A 108 18.65 -20.90 -4.72
N GLU A 109 18.91 -22.05 -4.09
CA GLU A 109 17.92 -22.77 -3.28
C GLU A 109 17.58 -21.99 -1.99
N ILE A 110 18.60 -21.46 -1.29
CA ILE A 110 18.39 -20.64 -0.08
C ILE A 110 17.67 -19.32 -0.40
N LEU A 111 18.04 -18.67 -1.52
CA LEU A 111 17.36 -17.44 -1.95
C LEU A 111 15.90 -17.69 -2.35
N LYS A 112 15.63 -18.84 -2.99
CA LYS A 112 14.27 -19.26 -3.31
C LYS A 112 13.46 -19.50 -2.04
N GLU A 113 14.04 -20.18 -1.04
CA GLU A 113 13.41 -20.41 0.27
C GLU A 113 13.13 -19.08 0.99
N ALA A 114 14.08 -18.14 0.99
CA ALA A 114 13.90 -16.80 1.56
C ALA A 114 12.70 -16.06 0.93
N SER A 115 12.58 -16.14 -0.40
CA SER A 115 11.47 -15.53 -1.15
C SER A 115 10.13 -16.19 -0.81
N GLU A 116 10.10 -17.52 -0.69
CA GLU A 116 8.92 -18.28 -0.32
C GLU A 116 8.45 -17.95 1.10
N ILE A 117 9.38 -17.83 2.06
CA ILE A 117 9.07 -17.42 3.44
C ILE A 117 8.48 -16.01 3.48
N ALA A 118 9.06 -15.06 2.75
CA ALA A 118 8.53 -13.70 2.68
C ALA A 118 7.11 -13.65 2.09
N LEU A 119 6.87 -14.38 0.99
CA LEU A 119 5.55 -14.47 0.35
C LEU A 119 4.52 -15.18 1.24
N ASN A 120 4.90 -16.28 1.88
CA ASN A 120 4.02 -17.01 2.78
C ASN A 120 3.70 -16.20 4.04
N GLY A 121 4.67 -15.46 4.59
CA GLY A 121 4.44 -14.52 5.69
C GLY A 121 3.41 -13.44 5.34
N LEU A 122 3.52 -12.86 4.14
CA LEU A 122 2.54 -11.87 3.64
C LEU A 122 1.16 -12.51 3.43
N ARG A 123 1.09 -13.71 2.84
CA ARG A 123 -0.18 -14.44 2.66
C ARG A 123 -0.84 -14.75 3.99
N GLU A 124 -0.08 -15.19 4.99
CA GLU A 124 -0.62 -15.54 6.30
C GLU A 124 -1.12 -14.33 7.07
N SER A 125 -0.39 -13.21 6.99
CA SER A 125 -0.88 -11.94 7.52
C SER A 125 -2.12 -11.44 6.79
N GLY A 126 -2.20 -11.67 5.48
CA GLY A 126 -3.42 -11.43 4.69
C GLY A 126 -4.61 -12.27 5.17
N ARG A 127 -4.41 -13.57 5.42
CA ARG A 127 -5.46 -14.46 5.95
C ARG A 127 -5.91 -14.04 7.34
N THR A 128 -4.95 -13.74 8.22
CA THR A 128 -5.22 -13.26 9.59
C THR A 128 -6.01 -11.96 9.56
N PHE A 129 -5.64 -11.03 8.66
CA PHE A 129 -6.38 -9.80 8.44
C PHE A 129 -7.82 -10.08 7.95
N CYS A 130 -8.00 -10.91 6.93
CA CYS A 130 -9.33 -11.28 6.43
C CYS A 130 -10.21 -11.90 7.50
N SER A 131 -9.66 -12.80 8.33
CA SER A 131 -10.37 -13.37 9.48
C SER A 131 -10.79 -12.30 10.48
N SER A 132 -9.89 -11.34 10.76
CA SER A 132 -10.15 -10.22 11.66
C SER A 132 -11.19 -9.22 11.15
N LEU A 133 -11.58 -9.25 9.86
CA LEU A 133 -12.59 -8.36 9.29
C LEU A 133 -14.02 -8.72 9.71
N ASN A 134 -14.28 -9.94 10.16
CA ASN A 134 -15.63 -10.36 10.53
C ASN A 134 -16.15 -9.57 11.74
N THR A 135 -15.33 -9.40 12.77
CA THR A 135 -15.68 -8.64 13.99
C THR A 135 -16.03 -7.16 13.70
N PRO A 136 -15.19 -6.36 13.03
CA PRO A 136 -15.54 -4.97 12.71
C PRO A 136 -16.73 -4.89 11.74
N CYS A 137 -16.91 -5.85 10.83
CA CYS A 137 -18.10 -5.90 9.97
C CYS A 137 -19.38 -6.06 10.80
N MET A 138 -19.37 -6.99 11.76
CA MET A 138 -20.47 -7.19 12.70
C MET A 138 -20.76 -5.93 13.52
N VAL A 139 -19.72 -5.23 13.99
CA VAL A 139 -19.88 -3.96 14.74
C VAL A 139 -20.46 -2.87 13.85
N ILE A 140 -19.99 -2.71 12.60
CA ILE A 140 -20.51 -1.72 11.65
C ILE A 140 -21.98 -2.03 11.32
N PHE A 141 -22.34 -3.31 11.13
CA PHE A 141 -23.72 -3.70 10.90
C PHE A 141 -24.61 -3.41 12.13
N GLY A 142 -24.12 -3.72 13.33
CA GLY A 142 -24.81 -3.43 14.58
C GLY A 142 -25.04 -1.94 14.81
N LEU A 143 -23.98 -1.14 14.76
CA LEU A 143 -24.05 0.32 14.98
C LEU A 143 -24.74 1.06 13.84
N GLY A 144 -24.47 0.68 12.60
CA GLY A 144 -24.90 1.43 11.42
C GLY A 144 -26.30 1.07 10.92
N ILE A 145 -26.76 -0.17 11.15
CA ILE A 145 -28.04 -0.65 10.61
C ILE A 145 -29.00 -1.02 11.74
N MET A 146 -28.58 -1.89 12.66
CA MET A 146 -29.49 -2.39 13.70
C MET A 146 -29.89 -1.32 14.72
N VAL A 147 -28.93 -0.52 15.22
CA VAL A 147 -29.23 0.54 16.20
C VAL A 147 -30.21 1.58 15.66
N PRO A 148 -30.03 2.17 14.45
CA PRO A 148 -31.01 3.08 13.87
C PRO A 148 -32.38 2.44 13.65
N MET A 149 -32.43 1.19 13.19
CA MET A 149 -33.68 0.49 12.92
C MET A 149 -34.48 0.27 14.21
N VAL A 150 -33.82 -0.16 15.29
CA VAL A 150 -34.45 -0.33 16.62
C VAL A 150 -34.87 1.00 17.22
N LEU A 151 -34.04 2.05 17.07
CA LEU A 151 -34.40 3.38 17.57
C LEU A 151 -35.66 3.92 16.88
N MET A 152 -35.77 3.73 15.56
CA MET A 152 -36.95 4.11 14.78
C MET A 152 -38.20 3.30 15.13
N SER A 153 -38.07 2.03 15.54
CA SER A 153 -39.22 1.22 15.95
C SER A 153 -39.68 1.51 17.38
N VAL A 154 -38.76 1.88 18.28
CA VAL A 154 -39.06 2.20 19.69
C VAL A 154 -39.57 3.63 19.87
N LEU A 155 -39.14 4.58 19.04
CA LEU A 155 -39.56 5.99 19.08
C LEU A 155 -41.10 6.19 19.13
N PRO A 156 -41.92 5.55 18.26
CA PRO A 156 -43.37 5.67 18.29
C PRO A 156 -43.99 5.13 19.59
N MET A 157 -43.45 4.03 20.14
CA MET A 157 -43.93 3.45 21.39
C MET A 157 -43.62 4.35 22.60
N MET A 158 -42.46 5.01 22.60
CA MET A 158 -42.11 6.00 23.62
C MET A 158 -42.98 7.26 23.55
N GLY A 159 -43.34 7.69 22.34
CA GLY A 159 -44.23 8.85 22.14
C GLY A 159 -45.64 8.64 22.69
N MET A 160 -46.14 7.39 22.67
CA MET A 160 -47.48 7.04 23.16
C MET A 160 -47.55 6.94 24.70
N SER A 161 -46.42 6.74 25.38
CA SER A 161 -46.37 6.52 26.84
C SER A 161 -46.33 7.80 27.68
N GLY A 162 -46.13 8.98 27.09
CA GLY A 162 -46.13 10.28 27.80
C GLY A 162 -45.04 10.52 28.84
N LEU A 163 -44.32 9.47 29.28
CA LEU A 163 -43.37 9.50 30.41
C LEU A 163 -42.04 10.21 30.13
N PHE A 164 -41.76 10.61 28.88
CA PHE A 164 -40.47 11.21 28.49
C PHE A 164 -40.58 12.39 27.50
N GLN A 165 -41.68 13.16 27.52
CA GLN A 165 -41.86 14.34 26.65
C GLN A 165 -40.75 15.41 26.77
N SER A 166 -39.94 15.39 27.83
CA SER A 166 -38.88 16.38 28.09
C SER A 166 -37.44 15.84 28.05
N ALA A 167 -37.23 14.52 27.91
CA ALA A 167 -35.89 13.93 28.08
C ALA A 167 -35.15 13.60 26.77
N MET A 168 -35.88 13.46 25.66
CA MET A 168 -35.29 13.21 24.34
C MET A 168 -35.77 14.29 23.37
N ASP A 169 -35.13 15.46 23.42
CA ASP A 169 -35.32 16.49 22.40
C ASP A 169 -35.01 15.86 21.03
N THR A 170 -35.91 16.06 20.05
CA THR A 170 -35.75 15.61 18.66
C THR A 170 -34.37 15.99 18.11
N ARG A 171 -33.80 17.10 18.60
CA ARG A 171 -32.42 17.53 18.31
C ARG A 171 -31.39 16.50 18.77
N MET A 172 -31.48 15.96 19.98
CA MET A 172 -30.51 14.99 20.52
C MET A 172 -30.52 13.66 19.75
N VAL A 173 -31.71 13.18 19.37
CA VAL A 173 -31.87 11.97 18.54
C VAL A 173 -31.27 12.19 17.14
N SER A 174 -31.50 13.36 16.54
CA SER A 174 -30.92 13.71 15.24
C SER A 174 -29.39 13.77 15.27
N VAL A 175 -28.80 14.36 16.32
CA VAL A 175 -27.34 14.45 16.48
C VAL A 175 -26.70 13.08 16.67
N VAL A 176 -27.31 12.21 17.49
CA VAL A 176 -26.79 10.85 17.72
C VAL A 176 -26.85 10.03 16.43
N THR A 177 -27.95 10.08 15.69
CA THR A 177 -28.12 9.24 14.49
C THR A 177 -27.35 9.76 13.28
N LEU A 178 -27.26 11.08 13.08
CA LEU A 178 -26.62 11.68 11.90
C LEU A 178 -25.13 11.98 12.07
N VAL A 179 -24.65 12.15 13.31
CA VAL A 179 -23.26 12.55 13.56
C VAL A 179 -22.50 11.48 14.32
N LEU A 180 -23.03 11.01 15.46
CA LEU A 180 -22.30 10.07 16.32
C LEU A 180 -22.11 8.70 15.65
N ILE A 181 -23.19 8.12 15.10
CA ILE A 181 -23.12 6.79 14.46
C ILE A 181 -22.18 6.80 13.24
N PRO A 182 -22.31 7.73 12.26
CA PRO A 182 -21.37 7.80 11.15
C PRO A 182 -19.92 8.08 11.58
N ALA A 183 -19.70 8.95 12.57
CA ALA A 183 -18.35 9.20 13.10
C ALA A 183 -17.74 7.95 13.73
N ALA A 184 -18.52 7.17 14.49
CA ALA A 184 -18.09 5.90 15.06
C ALA A 184 -17.75 4.88 13.97
N VAL A 185 -18.60 4.75 12.93
CA VAL A 185 -18.35 3.86 11.79
C VAL A 185 -17.09 4.27 11.03
N ILE A 186 -16.89 5.55 10.75
CA ILE A 186 -15.68 6.06 10.09
C ILE A 186 -14.43 5.77 10.94
N SER A 187 -14.51 5.99 12.26
CA SER A 187 -13.41 5.67 13.18
C SER A 187 -13.01 4.19 13.11
N ILE A 188 -14.00 3.29 13.11
CA ILE A 188 -13.76 1.84 12.96
C ILE A 188 -13.15 1.53 11.58
N ILE A 189 -13.67 2.11 10.50
CA ILE A 189 -13.13 1.91 9.14
C ILE A 189 -11.67 2.37 9.06
N VAL A 190 -11.34 3.52 9.64
CA VAL A 190 -9.97 4.04 9.65
C VAL A 190 -9.06 3.14 10.49
N ALA A 191 -9.52 2.70 11.67
CA ALA A 191 -8.78 1.80 12.54
C ALA A 191 -8.50 0.43 11.87
N VAL A 192 -9.48 -0.12 11.14
CA VAL A 192 -9.34 -1.38 10.39
C VAL A 192 -8.46 -1.19 9.15
N SER A 193 -8.64 -0.09 8.41
CA SER A 193 -7.82 0.23 7.23
C SER A 193 -6.35 0.45 7.58
N GLY A 194 -6.05 0.96 8.77
CA GLY A 194 -4.68 1.13 9.28
C GLY A 194 -3.94 -0.19 9.50
N LYS A 195 -4.67 -1.29 9.73
CA LYS A 195 -4.12 -2.63 9.96
C LYS A 195 -3.95 -3.45 8.69
N ASN A 196 -4.36 -2.94 7.53
CA ASN A 196 -4.30 -3.66 6.27
C ASN A 196 -2.84 -3.89 5.82
N PRO A 197 -2.37 -5.16 5.74
CA PRO A 197 -1.01 -5.48 5.36
C PRO A 197 -0.72 -5.31 3.87
N VAL A 198 -1.73 -5.25 3.00
CA VAL A 198 -1.55 -5.19 1.53
C VAL A 198 -1.85 -3.80 0.98
N LYS A 199 -1.95 -2.78 1.83
CA LYS A 199 -2.31 -1.43 1.39
C LYS A 199 -1.22 -0.90 0.44
N PRO A 200 -1.51 -0.69 -0.86
CA PRO A 200 -0.49 -0.24 -1.81
C PRO A 200 0.00 1.15 -1.42
N GLN A 201 1.31 1.36 -1.53
CA GLN A 201 1.92 2.66 -1.31
C GLN A 201 1.37 3.64 -2.34
N GLY A 202 0.63 4.63 -1.86
CA GLY A 202 0.14 5.72 -2.67
C GLY A 202 -0.28 6.87 -1.77
N LYS A 203 -0.02 8.10 -2.22
CA LYS A 203 -0.43 9.38 -1.61
C LYS A 203 -1.96 9.58 -1.54
N GLY A 204 -2.74 8.50 -1.49
CA GLY A 204 -4.20 8.50 -1.63
C GLY A 204 -4.96 8.93 -0.36
N PHE A 205 -4.33 8.88 0.82
CA PHE A 205 -5.04 9.28 2.05
C PHE A 205 -5.02 10.79 2.32
N GLY A 206 -4.11 11.54 1.69
CA GLY A 206 -4.06 13.01 1.80
C GLY A 206 -5.34 13.67 1.28
N TYR A 207 -5.98 13.10 0.27
CA TYR A 207 -7.24 13.59 -0.28
C TYR A 207 -8.45 13.21 0.59
N SER A 208 -8.43 12.08 1.29
CA SER A 208 -9.56 11.65 2.14
C SER A 208 -9.78 12.60 3.33
N GLY A 209 -8.69 13.06 3.96
CA GLY A 209 -8.75 14.06 5.03
C GLY A 209 -9.20 15.44 4.54
N LEU A 210 -8.70 15.88 3.37
CA LEU A 210 -9.11 17.15 2.75
C LEU A 210 -10.59 17.16 2.35
N VAL A 211 -11.15 16.02 1.95
CA VAL A 211 -12.56 15.95 1.57
C VAL A 211 -13.48 15.89 2.79
N LEU A 212 -13.07 15.23 3.89
CA LEU A 212 -13.78 15.35 5.18
C LEU A 212 -13.80 16.81 5.66
N LEU A 213 -12.74 17.56 5.39
CA LEU A 213 -12.66 18.99 5.69
C LEU A 213 -13.58 19.84 4.79
N SER A 214 -13.86 19.38 3.56
CA SER A 214 -14.78 20.06 2.62
C SER A 214 -16.27 19.91 2.98
N ALA A 215 -16.63 18.94 3.84
CA ALA A 215 -18.00 18.78 4.32
C ALA A 215 -18.41 19.90 5.29
N ILE A 216 -17.45 20.48 6.02
CA ILE A 216 -17.66 21.55 7.01
C ILE A 216 -18.15 22.85 6.35
N PRO A 217 -17.48 23.43 5.33
CA PRO A 217 -17.96 24.64 4.68
C PRO A 217 -19.28 24.43 3.91
N ALA A 218 -19.52 23.22 3.37
CA ALA A 218 -20.79 22.89 2.74
C ALA A 218 -21.96 22.88 3.74
N ALA A 219 -21.79 22.29 4.92
CA ALA A 219 -22.79 22.32 5.99
C ALA A 219 -23.04 23.75 6.50
N VAL A 220 -21.98 24.56 6.64
CA VAL A 220 -22.08 25.97 7.06
C VAL A 220 -22.83 26.81 6.02
N ALA A 221 -22.54 26.67 4.73
CA ALA A 221 -23.21 27.41 3.66
C ALA A 221 -24.72 27.10 3.59
N ILE A 222 -25.10 25.83 3.81
CA ILE A 222 -26.50 25.41 3.83
C ILE A 222 -27.20 25.91 5.09
N TYR A 223 -26.52 25.95 6.24
CA TYR A 223 -27.07 26.52 7.47
C TYR A 223 -27.42 28.01 7.31
N TYR A 224 -26.55 28.78 6.65
CA TYR A 224 -26.80 30.21 6.37
C TYR A 224 -27.99 30.46 5.43
N GLN A 225 -28.34 29.50 4.57
CA GLN A 225 -29.47 29.63 3.64
C GLN A 225 -30.79 29.13 4.21
N THR A 226 -30.77 28.05 5.01
CA THR A 226 -32.00 27.36 5.42
C THR A 226 -32.39 27.66 6.88
N GLY A 227 -31.46 28.14 7.71
CA GLY A 227 -31.68 28.42 9.14
C GLY A 227 -31.96 27.19 10.01
N ASP A 228 -32.16 26.03 9.39
CA ASP A 228 -32.55 24.78 10.03
C ASP A 228 -31.34 23.85 10.21
N ALA A 229 -30.91 23.70 11.46
CA ALA A 229 -29.72 22.93 11.83
C ALA A 229 -29.73 21.46 11.36
N PRO A 230 -30.81 20.66 11.50
CA PRO A 230 -30.78 19.25 11.11
C PRO A 230 -30.69 19.04 9.59
N LEU A 231 -31.36 19.88 8.78
CA LEU A 231 -31.31 19.78 7.32
C LEU A 231 -29.94 20.15 6.75
N SER A 232 -29.27 21.13 7.35
CA SER A 232 -27.94 21.57 6.93
C SER A 232 -26.86 20.50 7.12
N ILE A 233 -26.94 19.74 8.22
CA ILE A 233 -26.00 18.65 8.54
C ILE A 233 -26.21 17.48 7.57
N CYS A 234 -27.46 17.10 7.29
CA CYS A 234 -27.78 16.02 6.34
C CYS A 234 -27.27 16.29 4.93
N LEU A 235 -27.55 17.49 4.39
CA LEU A 235 -27.18 17.85 3.03
C LEU A 235 -25.67 18.10 2.90
N GLY A 236 -25.03 18.69 3.92
CA GLY A 236 -23.58 18.87 3.96
C GLY A 236 -22.81 17.56 3.99
N ALA A 237 -23.24 16.59 4.82
CA ALA A 237 -22.64 15.27 4.88
C ALA A 237 -22.84 14.47 3.59
N GLY A 238 -24.02 14.54 2.97
CA GLY A 238 -24.31 13.91 1.68
C GLY A 238 -23.45 14.48 0.54
N ALA A 239 -23.36 15.80 0.44
CA ALA A 239 -22.53 16.47 -0.57
C ALA A 239 -21.03 16.15 -0.39
N GLY A 240 -20.53 16.16 0.85
CA GLY A 240 -19.15 15.76 1.17
C GLY A 240 -18.87 14.30 0.79
N GLY A 241 -19.81 13.39 1.09
CA GLY A 241 -19.71 11.97 0.71
C GLY A 241 -19.61 11.77 -0.80
N ILE A 242 -20.47 12.43 -1.58
CA ILE A 242 -20.44 12.35 -3.06
C ILE A 242 -19.11 12.88 -3.61
N PHE A 243 -18.59 13.97 -3.04
CA PHE A 243 -17.32 14.55 -3.46
C PHE A 243 -16.13 13.61 -3.19
N THR A 244 -16.13 12.86 -2.07
CA THR A 244 -15.09 11.86 -1.79
C THR A 244 -15.07 10.76 -2.86
N ILE A 245 -16.25 10.26 -3.22
CA ILE A 245 -16.40 9.16 -4.16
C ILE A 245 -15.95 9.60 -5.56
N LEU A 246 -16.31 10.82 -5.98
CA LEU A 246 -15.90 11.38 -7.27
C LEU A 246 -14.39 11.64 -7.35
N ALA A 247 -13.79 12.18 -6.29
CA ALA A 247 -12.36 12.42 -6.23
C ALA A 247 -11.57 11.10 -6.27
N ASP A 248 -12.01 10.09 -5.52
CA ASP A 248 -11.36 8.78 -5.52
C ASP A 248 -11.57 8.01 -6.84
N TYR A 249 -12.75 8.12 -7.46
CA TYR A 249 -13.03 7.51 -8.77
C TYR A 249 -12.10 8.07 -9.86
N ARG A 250 -11.86 9.38 -9.88
CA ARG A 250 -10.89 9.99 -10.80
C ARG A 250 -9.47 9.50 -10.55
N GLY A 251 -9.06 9.37 -9.29
CA GLY A 251 -7.76 8.81 -8.91
C GLY A 251 -7.55 7.35 -9.34
N ARG A 252 -8.59 6.52 -9.20
CA ARG A 252 -8.55 5.10 -9.61
C ARG A 252 -8.46 4.92 -11.12
N LYS A 253 -9.13 5.75 -11.92
CA LYS A 253 -9.08 5.68 -13.39
C LYS A 253 -7.68 5.95 -13.94
N GLY A 254 -6.90 6.80 -13.26
CA GLY A 254 -5.48 7.02 -13.57
C GLY A 254 -4.63 5.79 -13.30
N ARG A 255 -4.74 5.18 -12.11
CA ARG A 255 -3.96 3.99 -11.73
C ARG A 255 -4.32 2.74 -12.55
N GLY A 256 -5.59 2.57 -12.93
CA GLY A 256 -6.02 1.42 -13.71
C GLY A 256 -5.31 1.29 -15.06
N ARG A 257 -4.94 2.42 -15.68
CA ARG A 257 -4.16 2.43 -16.92
C ARG A 257 -2.73 1.95 -16.72
N THR A 258 -2.09 2.37 -15.61
CA THR A 258 -0.72 1.94 -15.27
C THR A 258 -0.67 0.45 -14.95
N TYR A 259 -1.63 -0.05 -14.16
CA TYR A 259 -1.71 -1.49 -13.84
C TYR A 259 -2.01 -2.36 -15.08
N ALA A 260 -2.85 -1.88 -16.00
CA ALA A 260 -3.12 -2.58 -17.25
C ALA A 260 -1.85 -2.67 -18.12
N ALA A 261 -1.15 -1.54 -18.27
CA ALA A 261 0.12 -1.49 -18.99
C ALA A 261 1.20 -2.38 -18.34
N GLU A 262 1.36 -2.38 -17.01
CA GLU A 262 2.30 -3.24 -16.29
C GLU A 262 2.03 -4.73 -16.54
N ARG A 263 0.75 -5.14 -16.45
CA ARG A 263 0.36 -6.53 -16.70
C ARG A 263 0.61 -6.93 -18.14
N ARG A 264 0.34 -6.03 -19.08
CA ARG A 264 0.57 -6.28 -20.50
C ARG A 264 2.05 -6.29 -20.86
N LEU A 265 2.87 -5.52 -20.15
CA LEU A 265 4.33 -5.52 -20.30
C LEU A 265 4.94 -6.89 -19.96
N GLN A 266 4.40 -7.60 -18.96
CA GLN A 266 4.83 -8.97 -18.66
C GLN A 266 4.61 -9.91 -19.85
N ASP A 267 3.46 -9.80 -20.52
CA ASP A 267 3.18 -10.58 -21.74
C ASP A 267 4.12 -10.17 -22.88
N CYS A 268 4.41 -8.87 -23.03
CA CYS A 268 5.36 -8.37 -24.03
C CYS A 268 6.76 -8.99 -23.83
N ILE A 269 7.24 -9.18 -22.59
CA ILE A 269 8.55 -9.80 -22.33
C ILE A 269 8.63 -11.22 -22.90
N PHE A 270 7.55 -12.01 -22.78
CA PHE A 270 7.49 -13.33 -23.40
C PHE A 270 7.54 -13.26 -24.93
N GLU A 271 6.82 -12.30 -25.51
CA GLU A 271 6.80 -12.10 -26.96
C GLU A 271 8.15 -11.62 -27.51
N ILE A 272 8.86 -10.75 -26.76
CA ILE A 272 10.26 -10.37 -27.05
C ILE A 272 11.13 -11.61 -27.09
N GLY A 273 11.03 -12.47 -26.08
CA GLY A 273 11.79 -13.73 -26.01
C GLY A 273 11.50 -14.64 -27.21
N TYR A 274 10.24 -14.75 -27.62
CA TYR A 274 9.84 -15.53 -28.79
C TYR A 274 10.42 -14.96 -30.09
N ARG A 275 10.35 -13.65 -30.30
CA ARG A 275 10.89 -12.96 -31.49
C ARG A 275 12.42 -13.06 -31.54
N LEU A 276 13.10 -12.89 -30.40
CA LEU A 276 14.55 -13.11 -30.27
C LEU A 276 14.96 -14.53 -30.64
N MET A 277 14.22 -15.55 -30.17
CA MET A 277 14.47 -16.94 -30.58
C MET A 277 14.22 -17.19 -32.07
N ALA A 278 13.32 -16.43 -32.69
CA ALA A 278 13.09 -16.45 -34.13
C ALA A 278 14.17 -15.72 -34.94
N GLY A 279 15.17 -15.11 -34.29
CA GLY A 279 16.32 -14.49 -34.93
C GLY A 279 16.14 -13.00 -35.29
N THR A 280 15.11 -12.33 -34.78
CA THR A 280 14.96 -10.87 -34.95
C THR A 280 15.93 -10.13 -34.04
N GLY A 281 16.45 -8.98 -34.49
CA GLY A 281 17.24 -8.10 -33.63
C GLY A 281 16.49 -7.64 -32.38
N PHE A 282 17.20 -7.39 -31.28
CA PHE A 282 16.61 -7.01 -29.99
C PHE A 282 15.74 -5.75 -30.09
N GLU A 283 16.19 -4.74 -30.84
CA GLU A 283 15.47 -3.48 -31.03
C GLU A 283 14.11 -3.70 -31.70
N GLU A 284 14.08 -4.52 -32.75
CA GLU A 284 12.86 -4.84 -33.50
C GLU A 284 11.91 -5.73 -32.68
N ALA A 285 12.47 -6.65 -31.90
CA ALA A 285 11.70 -7.50 -30.98
C ALA A 285 11.06 -6.69 -29.85
N LEU A 286 11.83 -5.77 -29.25
CA LEU A 286 11.38 -4.90 -28.16
C LEU A 286 10.32 -3.89 -28.64
N TYR A 287 10.60 -3.19 -29.75
CA TYR A 287 9.64 -2.23 -30.29
C TYR A 287 8.37 -2.92 -30.77
N GLY A 288 8.48 -4.00 -31.55
CA GLY A 288 7.32 -4.67 -32.12
C GLY A 288 6.37 -5.24 -31.06
N SER A 289 6.89 -5.96 -30.07
CA SER A 289 6.07 -6.54 -28.99
C SER A 289 5.39 -5.50 -28.09
N THR A 290 6.08 -4.39 -27.79
CA THR A 290 5.54 -3.33 -26.94
C THR A 290 4.58 -2.39 -27.70
N TYR A 291 4.80 -2.20 -29.01
CA TYR A 291 3.95 -1.40 -29.88
C TYR A 291 2.62 -2.10 -30.23
N ASP A 292 2.66 -3.42 -30.39
CA ASP A 292 1.47 -4.24 -30.64
C ASP A 292 0.50 -4.21 -29.44
N ALA A 293 1.03 -4.07 -28.23
CA ALA A 293 0.26 -3.78 -27.03
C ALA A 293 -0.22 -2.32 -26.99
N LYS A 294 -1.50 -2.07 -27.32
CA LYS A 294 -2.13 -0.73 -27.30
C LYS A 294 -1.87 0.08 -26.02
N GLU A 295 -1.78 -0.59 -24.89
CA GLU A 295 -1.57 0.00 -23.56
C GLU A 295 -0.10 0.40 -23.32
N CYS A 296 0.84 -0.26 -23.99
CA CYS A 296 2.29 -0.05 -23.86
C CYS A 296 2.88 0.81 -24.99
N ARG A 297 2.11 1.13 -26.03
CA ARG A 297 2.49 2.02 -27.14
C ARG A 297 3.23 3.30 -26.75
N PRO A 298 2.79 4.10 -25.75
CA PRO A 298 3.53 5.31 -25.39
C PRO A 298 4.96 5.01 -24.91
N TYR A 299 5.16 3.88 -24.21
CA TYR A 299 6.47 3.41 -23.77
C TYR A 299 7.29 2.87 -24.95
N ALA A 300 6.67 2.15 -25.89
CA ALA A 300 7.33 1.66 -27.09
C ALA A 300 7.95 2.79 -27.92
N VAL A 301 7.23 3.91 -28.07
CA VAL A 301 7.71 5.10 -28.79
C VAL A 301 8.86 5.78 -28.02
N LEU A 302 8.75 5.88 -26.69
CA LEU A 302 9.83 6.39 -25.83
C LEU A 302 11.12 5.56 -25.96
N PHE A 303 11.01 4.23 -25.82
CA PHE A 303 12.15 3.32 -25.97
C PHE A 303 12.80 3.40 -27.35
N LYS A 304 11.98 3.47 -28.42
CA LYS A 304 12.52 3.62 -29.77
C LYS A 304 13.28 4.93 -29.95
N ASN A 305 12.73 6.03 -29.45
CA ASN A 305 13.39 7.32 -29.52
C ASN A 305 14.73 7.31 -28.76
N GLU A 306 14.78 6.73 -27.56
CA GLU A 306 16.02 6.60 -26.78
C GLU A 306 17.03 5.65 -27.43
N LEU A 307 16.60 4.53 -28.03
CA LEU A 307 17.47 3.61 -28.77
C LEU A 307 18.09 4.28 -30.01
N ASP A 308 17.30 5.06 -30.75
CA ASP A 308 17.77 5.84 -31.90
C ASP A 308 18.79 6.91 -31.47
N ILE A 309 18.60 7.53 -30.30
CA ILE A 309 19.50 8.54 -29.72
C ILE A 309 20.81 7.90 -29.24
N CYS A 310 20.75 6.76 -28.55
CA CYS A 310 21.90 6.07 -27.98
C CYS A 310 22.71 5.23 -29.00
N ARG A 311 22.35 5.26 -30.30
CA ARG A 311 23.06 4.58 -31.40
C ARG A 311 23.38 3.10 -31.11
N GLY A 312 22.45 2.38 -30.51
CA GLY A 312 22.59 0.95 -30.20
C GLY A 312 23.26 0.62 -28.87
N ASP A 313 23.56 1.61 -27.99
CA ASP A 313 23.83 1.33 -26.58
C ASP A 313 22.50 1.06 -25.84
N VAL A 314 22.08 -0.20 -25.92
CA VAL A 314 20.84 -0.70 -25.34
C VAL A 314 20.81 -0.52 -23.82
N GLU A 315 21.96 -0.57 -23.14
CA GLU A 315 22.02 -0.46 -21.68
C GLU A 315 21.77 0.98 -21.22
N GLN A 316 22.33 1.97 -21.91
CA GLN A 316 22.06 3.38 -21.61
C GLN A 316 20.63 3.76 -21.97
N ALA A 317 20.11 3.32 -23.13
CA ALA A 317 18.76 3.61 -23.57
C ALA A 317 17.68 3.08 -22.61
N ILE A 318 17.90 1.91 -22.00
CA ILE A 318 16.97 1.34 -21.01
C ILE A 318 17.04 2.11 -19.67
N LYS A 319 18.18 2.71 -19.32
CA LYS A 319 18.33 3.50 -18.09
C LYS A 319 17.80 4.92 -18.23
N SER A 320 17.75 5.48 -19.44
CA SER A 320 17.26 6.84 -19.72
C SER A 320 15.75 6.92 -20.00
N ALA A 321 15.15 5.85 -20.54
CA ALA A 321 13.71 5.73 -20.83
C ALA A 321 12.84 5.46 -19.58
#